data_AF-A0A0T6BEB8-F1
#
_entry.id   AF-A0A0T6BEB8-F1
#
_cell.length_a   1.000
_cell.length_b   1.000
_cell.length_c   1.000
_cell.angle_alpha   90.00
_cell.angle_beta   90.00
_cell.angle_gamma   90.00
#
_symmetry.space_group_name_H-M   'P 1'
#
loop_
_entity.id
_entity.type
_entity.pdbx_description
1 polymer ?
#
loop_
_entity_poly.entity_id
_entity_poly.type
_entity_poly.pdbx_seq_one_letter_code
_entity_poly.pdbx_strand_id
1 'polypeptide(L)'
;FGYSVSNGTIGVYEQDVRLWRVKSKNFAISTYSYDLLGKGYTQLITGWSNGKIDCRCVLTGEVLFKDVMPHGMAGIVEGDYRSIGKTDLICVSVDGEGFP
;
A
#
# COMPACT_ATOMS: atom_id res chain seq x y z
N PHE A 1 -1.70 4.97 -13.38
CA PHE A 1 -0.87 4.05 -12.57
C PHE A 1 -0.44 4.74 -11.28
N GLY A 2 -0.25 3.97 -10.21
CA GLY A 2 0.41 4.44 -8.99
C GLY A 2 1.92 4.38 -9.14
N TYR A 3 2.64 5.30 -8.52
CA TYR A 3 4.10 5.30 -8.50
C TYR A 3 4.65 5.66 -7.12
N SER A 4 5.86 5.19 -6.87
CA SER A 4 6.69 5.57 -5.74
C SER A 4 8.10 5.87 -6.24
N VAL A 5 8.81 6.76 -5.53
CA VAL A 5 10.21 7.07 -5.82
C VAL A 5 11.03 7.12 -4.52
N SER A 6 12.34 6.95 -4.65
CA SER A 6 13.28 6.83 -3.53
C SER A 6 13.34 8.03 -2.58
N ASN A 7 12.76 9.18 -2.92
CA ASN A 7 12.70 10.33 -2.02
C ASN A 7 11.46 10.34 -1.09
N GLY A 8 10.71 9.23 -1.04
CA GLY A 8 9.51 9.09 -0.23
C GLY A 8 8.25 9.71 -0.85
N THR A 9 8.28 10.07 -2.14
CA THR A 9 7.10 10.53 -2.87
C THR A 9 6.33 9.34 -3.41
N ILE A 10 5.02 9.35 -3.20
CA ILE A 10 4.07 8.49 -3.90
C ILE A 10 3.02 9.33 -4.61
N GLY A 11 2.39 8.79 -5.64
CA GLY A 11 1.30 9.46 -6.31
C GLY A 11 0.62 8.59 -7.35
N VAL A 12 -0.35 9.20 -8.03
CA VAL A 12 -1.11 8.56 -9.10
C VAL A 12 -1.11 9.45 -10.33
N TYR A 13 -0.90 8.82 -11.48
CA TYR A 13 -1.19 9.37 -12.79
C TYR A 13 -2.42 8.70 -13.39
N GLU A 14 -3.26 9.49 -14.06
CA GLU A 14 -4.25 9.01 -15.02
C GLU A 14 -3.83 9.53 -16.38
N GLN A 15 -3.43 8.62 -17.27
CA GLN A 15 -2.76 8.96 -18.53
C GLN A 15 -1.57 9.91 -18.25
N ASP A 16 -1.57 11.11 -18.84
CA ASP A 16 -0.52 12.12 -18.68
C ASP A 16 -0.81 13.13 -17.54
N VAL A 17 -1.94 12.98 -16.86
CA VAL A 17 -2.37 13.89 -15.79
C VAL A 17 -1.98 13.32 -14.43
N ARG A 18 -1.15 14.05 -13.68
CA ARG A 18 -0.87 13.73 -12.28
C ARG A 18 -2.06 14.13 -11.42
N LEU A 19 -2.86 13.16 -10.98
CA LEU A 19 -4.02 13.41 -10.12
C LEU A 19 -3.57 13.98 -8.77
N TRP A 20 -2.61 13.31 -8.12
CA TRP A 20 -2.06 13.76 -6.86
C TRP A 20 -0.68 13.17 -6.58
N ARG A 21 0.01 13.77 -5.62
CA ARG A 21 1.22 13.23 -4.99
C ARG A 21 1.29 13.63 -3.52
N VAL A 22 1.93 12.80 -2.71
CA VAL A 22 2.32 13.13 -1.35
C VAL A 22 3.78 12.77 -1.13
N LYS A 23 4.45 13.49 -0.22
CA LYS A 23 5.84 13.22 0.15
C LYS A 23 5.92 12.88 1.64
N SER A 24 6.59 11.78 1.96
CA SER A 24 6.87 11.33 3.32
C SER A 24 8.35 11.48 3.65
N LYS A 25 8.68 11.43 4.94
CA LYS A 25 10.07 11.25 5.41
C LYS A 25 10.53 9.79 5.31
N ASN A 26 9.57 8.86 5.25
CA ASN A 26 9.83 7.42 5.12
C ASN A 26 9.73 7.00 3.66
N PHE A 27 10.44 5.93 3.31
CA PHE A 27 10.44 5.39 1.95
C PHE A 27 9.25 4.46 1.76
N ALA A 28 8.60 4.53 0.59
CA ALA A 28 7.63 3.52 0.20
C ALA A 28 8.39 2.28 -0.26
N ILE A 29 8.17 1.15 0.42
CA ILE A 29 8.83 -0.13 0.13
C ILE A 29 8.04 -0.91 -0.90
N SER A 30 6.72 -0.95 -0.76
CA SER A 30 5.82 -1.60 -1.71
C SER A 30 4.58 -0.76 -1.93
N THR A 31 4.10 -0.76 -3.17
CA THR A 31 2.83 -0.14 -3.56
C THR A 31 2.02 -1.14 -4.37
N TYR A 32 0.75 -1.30 -4.03
CA TYR A 32 -0.14 -2.25 -4.67
C TYR A 32 -1.52 -1.63 -4.92
N SER A 33 -2.17 -1.99 -6.02
CA SER A 33 -3.54 -1.56 -6.33
C SER A 33 -4.50 -2.70 -6.00
N TYR A 34 -5.39 -2.48 -5.03
CA TYR A 34 -6.29 -3.52 -4.54
C TYR A 34 -7.59 -2.92 -4.01
N ASP A 35 -8.72 -3.61 -4.19
CA ASP A 35 -10.01 -3.20 -3.60
C ASP A 35 -10.12 -3.71 -2.16
N LEU A 36 -9.32 -3.12 -1.28
CA LEU A 36 -9.27 -3.45 0.14
C LEU A 36 -10.62 -3.22 0.83
N LEU A 37 -11.35 -2.19 0.39
CA LEU A 37 -12.60 -1.76 1.01
C LEU A 37 -13.85 -2.42 0.40
N GLY A 38 -13.71 -3.26 -0.63
CA GLY A 38 -14.82 -3.93 -1.29
C GLY A 38 -15.81 -2.96 -1.97
N LYS A 39 -15.32 -1.84 -2.49
CA LYS A 39 -16.14 -0.78 -3.10
C LYS A 39 -16.31 -0.92 -4.62
N GLY A 40 -15.72 -1.95 -5.23
CA GLY A 40 -15.76 -2.20 -6.67
C GLY A 40 -14.74 -1.40 -7.49
N TYR A 41 -13.86 -0.63 -6.84
CA TYR A 41 -12.74 0.07 -7.47
C TYR A 41 -11.50 -0.07 -6.61
N THR A 42 -10.32 -0.15 -7.21
CA THR A 42 -9.08 -0.33 -6.45
C THR A 42 -8.66 0.93 -5.69
N GLN A 43 -8.02 0.75 -4.55
CA GLN A 43 -7.29 1.77 -3.82
C GLN A 43 -5.78 1.60 -4.00
N LEU A 44 -4.99 2.62 -3.68
CA LEU A 44 -3.53 2.50 -3.64
C LEU A 44 -3.09 2.16 -2.22
N ILE A 45 -2.57 0.95 -2.02
CA ILE A 45 -2.00 0.50 -0.75
C ILE A 45 -0.50 0.73 -0.80
N THR A 46 0.05 1.37 0.23
CA THR A 46 1.48 1.64 0.37
C THR A 46 2.00 1.12 1.69
N GLY A 47 3.01 0.25 1.63
CA GLY A 47 3.82 -0.17 2.77
C GLY A 47 5.07 0.69 2.90
N TRP A 48 5.33 1.22 4.08
CA TRP A 48 6.42 2.16 4.35
C TRP A 48 7.57 1.52 5.12
N SER A 49 8.76 2.10 5.00
CA SER A 49 10.00 1.63 5.62
C SER A 49 9.96 1.61 7.15
N ASN A 50 8.98 2.28 7.76
CA ASN A 50 8.78 2.34 9.21
C ASN A 50 7.60 1.46 9.69
N GLY A 51 7.14 0.52 8.86
CA GLY A 51 6.07 -0.42 9.22
C GLY A 51 4.66 0.13 9.02
N LYS A 52 4.51 1.42 8.74
CA LYS A 52 3.21 1.99 8.41
C LYS A 52 2.68 1.35 7.12
N ILE A 53 1.38 1.14 7.08
CA ILE A 53 0.61 0.80 5.89
C ILE A 53 -0.48 1.87 5.74
N ASP A 54 -0.65 2.43 4.54
CA ASP A 54 -1.84 3.23 4.25
C ASP A 54 -2.50 2.88 2.92
N CYS A 55 -3.82 2.96 2.92
CA CYS A 55 -4.68 2.75 1.77
C CYS A 55 -5.31 4.09 1.37
N ARG A 56 -5.11 4.49 0.12
CA ARG A 56 -5.52 5.81 -0.39
C ARG A 56 -6.47 5.71 -1.57
N CYS A 57 -7.37 6.68 -1.64
CA CYS A 57 -8.19 6.88 -2.83
C CYS A 57 -7.30 7.18 -4.04
N VAL A 58 -7.47 6.43 -5.14
CA VAL A 58 -6.71 6.62 -6.38
C VAL A 58 -6.99 7.99 -7.01
N LEU A 59 -8.20 8.53 -6.83
CA LEU A 59 -8.59 9.82 -7.42
C LEU A 59 -8.12 11.02 -6.61
N THR A 60 -8.25 10.96 -5.27
CA THR A 60 -8.05 12.15 -4.40
C THR A 60 -6.77 12.10 -3.56
N GLY A 61 -6.17 10.92 -3.37
CA GLY A 61 -5.04 10.73 -2.47
C GLY A 61 -5.38 10.75 -0.97
N GLU A 62 -6.67 10.91 -0.65
CA GLU A 62 -7.20 10.82 0.71
C GLU A 62 -6.87 9.46 1.33
N VAL A 63 -6.48 9.46 2.59
CA VAL A 63 -6.20 8.23 3.33
C VAL A 63 -7.51 7.63 3.85
N LEU A 64 -7.87 6.46 3.32
CA LEU A 64 -9.11 5.77 3.64
C LEU A 64 -8.94 4.77 4.79
N PHE A 65 -7.76 4.15 4.88
CA PHE A 65 -7.41 3.20 5.94
C PHE A 65 -5.91 3.29 6.28
N LYS A 66 -5.56 2.97 7.52
CA LYS A 66 -4.19 3.02 8.05
C LYS A 66 -3.99 1.86 9.00
N ASP A 67 -2.80 1.28 8.95
CA ASP A 67 -2.34 0.29 9.93
C ASP A 67 -0.83 0.46 10.16
N VAL A 68 -0.30 -0.23 11.17
CA VAL A 68 1.12 -0.17 11.54
C VAL A 68 1.61 -1.55 11.97
N MET A 69 2.65 -2.03 11.29
CA MET A 69 3.46 -3.17 11.73
C MET A 69 4.55 -2.71 12.70
N PRO A 70 5.00 -3.58 13.64
CA PRO A 70 6.04 -3.23 14.59
C PRO A 70 7.38 -2.90 13.92
N HIS A 71 7.67 -3.53 12.78
CA HIS A 71 8.91 -3.38 12.03
C HIS A 71 8.66 -2.85 10.61
N GLY A 72 9.73 -2.38 9.95
CA GLY A 72 9.68 -1.91 8.56
C GLY A 72 9.06 -2.93 7.61
N MET A 73 8.30 -2.45 6.62
CA MET A 73 7.73 -3.34 5.59
C MET A 73 8.85 -3.97 4.76
N ALA A 74 8.74 -5.26 4.47
CA ALA A 74 9.53 -5.96 3.45
C ALA A 74 8.79 -6.00 2.11
N GLY A 75 7.47 -6.19 2.13
CA GLY A 75 6.68 -6.30 0.92
C GLY A 75 5.18 -6.43 1.18
N ILE A 76 4.43 -6.32 0.08
CA ILE A 76 3.00 -6.57 0.03
C ILE A 76 2.77 -7.45 -1.20
N VAL A 77 2.04 -8.55 -1.03
CA VAL A 77 1.71 -9.50 -2.11
C VAL A 77 0.23 -9.83 -2.09
N GLU A 78 -0.33 -10.16 -3.25
CA GLU A 78 -1.71 -10.61 -3.40
C GLU A 78 -1.73 -12.12 -3.63
N GLY A 79 -2.64 -12.83 -2.94
CA GLY A 79 -2.86 -14.26 -3.16
C GLY A 79 -4.07 -14.79 -2.41
N ASP A 80 -4.68 -15.89 -2.88
CA ASP A 80 -5.77 -16.59 -2.18
C ASP A 80 -5.22 -17.39 -1.00
N TYR A 81 -4.80 -16.68 0.04
CA TYR A 81 -4.15 -17.26 1.21
C TYR A 81 -5.06 -18.22 1.97
N ARG A 82 -6.36 -17.94 1.97
CA ARG A 82 -7.37 -18.74 2.67
C ARG A 82 -7.93 -19.89 1.84
N SER A 83 -7.55 -20.00 0.57
CA SER A 83 -8.03 -21.03 -0.37
C SER A 83 -9.56 -21.05 -0.48
N ILE A 84 -10.18 -19.86 -0.55
CA ILE A 84 -11.64 -19.69 -0.64
C ILE A 84 -12.07 -19.11 -2.00
N GLY A 85 -11.18 -19.04 -2.98
CA GLY A 85 -11.43 -18.46 -4.29
C GLY A 85 -11.44 -16.92 -4.29
N LYS A 86 -10.92 -16.28 -3.24
CA LYS A 86 -10.81 -14.82 -3.15
C LYS A 86 -9.41 -14.44 -2.71
N THR A 87 -8.78 -13.52 -3.43
CA THR A 87 -7.45 -13.03 -3.07
C THR A 87 -7.49 -12.23 -1.76
N ASP A 88 -6.36 -12.25 -1.07
CA ASP A 88 -6.06 -11.51 0.14
C ASP A 88 -4.82 -10.66 -0.13
N LEU A 89 -4.72 -9.53 0.57
CA LEU A 89 -3.52 -8.71 0.58
C LEU A 89 -2.68 -9.10 1.79
N ILE A 90 -1.51 -9.69 1.53
CA ILE A 90 -0.59 -10.17 2.56
C ILE A 90 0.52 -9.14 2.72
N CYS A 91 0.64 -8.61 3.93
CA CYS A 91 1.68 -7.65 4.30
C CYS A 91 2.77 -8.40 5.08
N VAL A 92 4.04 -8.11 4.80
CA VAL A 92 5.18 -8.78 5.44
C VAL A 92 6.17 -7.73 5.90
N SER A 93 6.59 -7.81 7.16
CA SER A 93 7.67 -6.98 7.73
C SER A 93 9.04 -7.62 7.54
N VAL A 94 10.10 -6.83 7.71
CA VAL A 94 11.49 -7.29 7.55
C VAL A 94 11.91 -8.37 8.54
N ASP A 95 11.33 -8.36 9.74
CA ASP A 95 11.66 -9.31 10.81
C ASP A 95 10.65 -10.49 10.85
N GLY A 96 9.65 -10.47 9.97
CA GLY A 96 8.48 -11.33 10.07
C GLY A 96 7.56 -10.91 11.23
N GLU A 97 6.39 -11.54 11.30
CA GLU A 97 5.44 -11.34 12.40
C GLU A 97 5.33 -12.67 13.16
N GLY A 98 6.14 -12.82 14.21
CA GLY A 98 6.14 -13.97 15.12
C GLY A 98 5.67 -13.57 16.52
N PHE A 99 5.33 -14.56 17.35
CA PHE A 99 5.10 -14.28 18.78
C PHE A 99 6.41 -13.81 19.44
N PRO A 100 6.34 -12.90 20.43
CA PRO A 100 7.52 -12.43 21.17
C PRO A 100 8.26 -13.55 21.90
#